data_AF-A0A2R6ABU1-F1
#
_entry.id   AF-A0A2R6ABU1-F1
#
_cell.length_a   1.000
_cell.length_b   1.000
_cell.length_c   1.000
_cell.angle_alpha   90.00
_cell.angle_beta   90.00
_cell.angle_gamma   90.00
#
_symmetry.space_group_name_H-M   'P 1'
#
loop_
_entity.id
_entity.type
_entity.pdbx_description
1 polymer ?
#
loop_
_entity_poly.entity_id
_entity_poly.type
_entity_poly.pdbx_seq_one_letter_code
_entity_poly.pdbx_strand_id
1 'polypeptide(L)'
;MERELKARSLRLGKKGRCIGVVIVEEVFAEKGSSVQELYASKVVFEEMVSAQRVYANEVQLGDGCRIEELYYTTTLKENGRVHYAKPPTRLGKIPEPPWG
;
A
#
# COMPACT_ATOMS: atom_id res chain seq x y z
N MET A 1 -13.73 19.81 1.84
CA MET A 1 -13.69 19.19 3.18
C MET A 1 -12.94 17.88 3.02
N GLU A 2 -11.62 17.91 3.16
CA GLU A 2 -10.82 16.69 3.13
C GLU A 2 -10.79 16.13 4.55
N ARG A 3 -11.23 14.88 4.69
CA ARG A 3 -11.27 14.16 5.96
C ARG A 3 -10.06 13.24 5.99
N GLU A 4 -9.00 13.69 6.64
CA GLU A 4 -7.83 12.87 6.88
C GLU A 4 -8.17 11.74 7.86
N LEU A 5 -7.67 10.54 7.56
CA LEU A 5 -7.66 9.44 8.50
C LEU A 5 -6.21 9.18 8.90
N LYS A 6 -5.78 9.77 10.02
CA LYS A 6 -4.53 9.42 10.71
C LYS A 6 -4.85 8.33 11.73
N ALA A 7 -4.37 7.12 11.47
CA ALA A 7 -4.60 5.97 12.32
C ALA A 7 -3.29 5.19 12.54
N ARG A 8 -3.18 4.52 13.69
CA ARG A 8 -2.08 3.60 13.95
C ARG A 8 -2.13 2.40 13.00
N SER A 9 -3.31 1.85 12.76
CA SER A 9 -3.48 0.74 11.84
C SER A 9 -4.78 0.84 11.04
N LEU A 10 -4.71 0.36 9.80
CA LEU A 10 -5.86 0.14 8.93
C LEU A 10 -5.93 -1.35 8.58
N ARG A 11 -7.08 -1.96 8.85
CA ARG A 11 -7.42 -3.30 8.36
C ARG A 11 -8.54 -3.20 7.34
N LEU A 12 -8.24 -3.57 6.10
CA LEU A 12 -9.23 -3.65 5.03
C LEU A 12 -9.62 -5.11 4.83
N GLY A 13 -10.89 -5.44 5.12
CA GLY A 13 -11.41 -6.79 4.97
C GLY A 13 -11.52 -7.23 3.51
N LYS A 14 -11.81 -8.52 3.28
CA LYS A 14 -11.97 -9.10 1.93
C LYS A 14 -12.85 -8.24 1.03
N LYS A 15 -12.36 -7.95 -0.18
CA LYS A 15 -13.03 -7.09 -1.18
C LYS A 15 -13.41 -5.69 -0.70
N GLY A 16 -12.85 -5.24 0.42
CA GLY A 16 -13.00 -3.89 0.92
C GLY A 16 -12.34 -2.88 -0.02
N ARG A 17 -12.80 -1.64 0.04
CA ARG A 17 -12.30 -0.56 -0.82
C ARG A 17 -11.93 0.65 0.04
N CYS A 18 -10.74 1.17 -0.19
CA CYS A 18 -10.26 2.40 0.41
C CYS A 18 -9.96 3.42 -0.70
N ILE A 19 -10.64 4.56 -0.66
CA ILE A 19 -10.64 5.59 -1.71
C ILE A 19 -10.07 6.86 -1.11
N GLY A 20 -9.22 7.56 -1.87
CA GLY A 20 -8.46 8.71 -1.43
C GLY A 20 -7.07 8.37 -0.88
N VAL A 21 -6.42 9.38 -0.31
CA VAL A 21 -5.09 9.27 0.32
C VAL A 21 -5.25 8.80 1.75
N VAL A 22 -4.50 7.76 2.13
CA VAL A 22 -4.47 7.22 3.49
C VAL A 22 -3.08 7.32 4.08
N ILE A 23 -3.00 7.84 5.30
CA ILE A 23 -1.75 8.02 6.05
C ILE A 23 -1.86 7.25 7.37
N VAL A 24 -1.19 6.11 7.47
CA VAL A 24 -1.25 5.24 8.66
C VAL A 24 0.11 4.64 8.96
N GLU A 25 0.35 4.13 10.16
CA GLU A 25 1.62 3.42 10.43
C GLU A 25 1.63 2.04 9.77
N GLU A 26 0.56 1.26 9.95
CA GLU A 26 0.46 -0.12 9.44
C GLU A 26 -0.82 -0.37 8.63
N VAL A 27 -0.69 -1.01 7.47
CA VAL A 27 -1.81 -1.46 6.63
C VAL A 27 -1.81 -2.98 6.52
N PHE A 28 -2.98 -3.58 6.78
CA PHE A 28 -3.29 -4.96 6.40
C PHE A 28 -4.49 -4.97 5.47
N ALA A 29 -4.29 -5.45 4.23
CA ALA A 29 -5.35 -5.51 3.23
C ALA A 29 -5.60 -6.97 2.83
N GLU A 30 -6.81 -7.45 3.09
CA GLU A 30 -7.21 -8.83 2.82
C GLU A 30 -7.52 -9.07 1.35
N LYS A 31 -7.66 -10.35 1.02
CA LYS A 31 -7.87 -10.84 -0.34
C LYS A 31 -8.84 -10.01 -1.19
N GLY A 32 -8.38 -9.59 -2.36
CA GLY A 32 -9.20 -8.90 -3.36
C GLY A 32 -9.64 -7.48 -2.99
N SER A 33 -9.06 -6.89 -1.93
CA SER A 33 -9.33 -5.50 -1.56
C SER A 33 -8.61 -4.51 -2.49
N SER A 34 -9.04 -3.24 -2.47
CA SER A 34 -8.46 -2.19 -3.32
C SER A 34 -8.13 -0.93 -2.52
N VAL A 35 -6.93 -0.39 -2.72
CA VAL A 35 -6.48 0.88 -2.10
C VAL A 35 -6.11 1.87 -3.20
N GLN A 36 -6.52 3.12 -3.08
CA GLN A 36 -6.11 4.13 -4.05
C GLN A 36 -4.65 4.56 -3.81
N GLU A 37 -4.41 5.30 -2.73
CA GLU A 37 -3.08 5.84 -2.42
C GLU A 37 -2.79 5.71 -0.92
N LEU A 38 -1.61 5.17 -0.59
CA LEU A 38 -1.22 4.97 0.81
C LEU A 38 0.20 5.43 1.12
N TYR A 39 0.34 5.98 2.32
CA TYR A 39 1.60 6.29 2.98
C TYR A 39 1.64 5.49 4.27
N ALA A 40 2.61 4.57 4.39
CA ALA A 40 2.71 3.72 5.57
C ALA A 40 4.14 3.40 5.99
N SER A 41 4.33 3.03 7.25
CA SER A 41 5.59 2.40 7.65
C SER A 41 5.64 0.95 7.17
N LYS A 42 4.52 0.23 7.32
CA LYS A 42 4.43 -1.18 6.96
C LYS A 42 3.16 -1.51 6.20
N VAL A 43 3.32 -2.29 5.13
CA VAL A 43 2.21 -2.75 4.27
C VAL A 43 2.26 -4.26 4.16
N VAL A 44 1.11 -4.88 4.43
CA VAL A 44 0.89 -6.31 4.19
C VAL A 44 -0.37 -6.48 3.37
N PHE A 45 -0.20 -6.89 2.12
CA PHE A 45 -1.29 -7.22 1.21
C PHE A 45 -1.37 -8.73 1.06
N GLU A 46 -2.56 -9.29 1.28
CA GLU A 46 -2.87 -10.68 0.93
C GLU A 46 -3.02 -10.85 -0.61
N GLU A 47 -3.57 -11.97 -1.04
CA GLU A 47 -3.76 -12.31 -2.45
C GLU A 47 -4.67 -11.32 -3.20
N MET A 48 -4.36 -11.06 -4.46
CA MET A 48 -5.23 -10.32 -5.39
C MET A 48 -5.61 -8.89 -4.96
N VAL A 49 -4.87 -8.27 -4.04
CA VAL A 49 -5.07 -6.85 -3.68
C VAL A 49 -4.65 -5.96 -4.84
N SER A 50 -5.41 -4.89 -5.09
CA SER A 50 -5.02 -3.85 -6.05
C SER A 50 -4.66 -2.54 -5.36
N ALA A 51 -3.60 -1.87 -5.83
CA ALA A 51 -3.27 -0.52 -5.38
C ALA A 51 -2.80 0.36 -6.53
N GLN A 52 -3.21 1.63 -6.54
CA GLN A 52 -2.70 2.59 -7.52
C GLN A 52 -1.33 3.11 -7.09
N ARG A 53 -1.20 3.60 -5.85
CA ARG A 53 0.07 4.14 -5.38
C ARG A 53 0.37 3.75 -3.95
N VAL A 54 1.58 3.24 -3.73
CA VAL A 54 2.04 2.81 -2.42
C VAL A 54 3.39 3.43 -2.08
N TYR A 55 3.44 4.16 -0.98
CA TYR A 55 4.67 4.64 -0.35
C TYR A 55 4.85 3.95 1.01
N ALA A 56 5.84 3.07 1.16
CA ALA A 56 6.06 2.43 2.45
C ALA A 56 7.49 2.01 2.77
N ASN A 57 7.85 1.92 4.06
CA ASN A 57 9.19 1.47 4.41
C ASN A 57 9.37 -0.04 4.18
N GLU A 58 8.40 -0.83 4.64
CA GLU A 58 8.39 -2.29 4.51
C GLU A 58 7.12 -2.77 3.83
N VAL A 59 7.27 -3.62 2.83
CA VAL A 59 6.17 -4.08 1.97
C VAL A 59 6.20 -5.59 1.83
N GLN A 60 5.04 -6.22 2.05
CA GLN A 60 4.80 -7.64 1.79
C GLN A 60 3.59 -7.78 0.89
N LEU A 61 3.75 -8.45 -0.26
CA LEU A 61 2.71 -8.63 -1.26
C LEU A 61 2.44 -10.11 -1.50
N GLY A 62 1.17 -10.50 -1.43
CA GLY A 62 0.70 -11.83 -1.77
C GLY A 62 0.51 -12.06 -3.27
N ASP A 63 0.20 -13.30 -3.63
CA ASP A 63 0.02 -13.74 -5.00
C ASP A 63 -1.10 -12.99 -5.73
N GLY A 64 -0.88 -12.65 -6.99
CA GLY A 64 -1.86 -11.96 -7.83
C GLY A 64 -2.10 -10.49 -7.48
N CYS A 65 -1.33 -9.90 -6.56
CA CYS A 65 -1.37 -8.46 -6.29
C CYS A 65 -1.13 -7.66 -7.58
N ARG A 66 -1.83 -6.54 -7.72
CA ARG A 66 -1.73 -5.63 -8.87
C ARG A 66 -1.43 -4.22 -8.39
N ILE A 67 -0.22 -3.74 -8.61
CA ILE A 67 0.24 -2.45 -8.11
C ILE A 67 0.62 -1.56 -9.28
N GLU A 68 0.03 -0.37 -9.40
CA GLU A 68 0.40 0.54 -10.48
C GLU A 68 1.77 1.19 -10.20
N GLU A 69 1.93 1.77 -9.01
CA GLU A 69 3.16 2.42 -8.54
C GLU A 69 3.52 1.99 -7.11
N LEU A 70 4.74 1.47 -6.94
CA LEU A 70 5.27 1.06 -5.64
C LEU A 70 6.59 1.77 -5.35
N TYR A 71 6.64 2.46 -4.22
CA TYR A 71 7.83 3.13 -3.69
C TYR A 71 8.14 2.61 -2.30
N TYR A 72 9.36 2.11 -2.10
CA TYR A 72 9.76 1.54 -0.81
C TYR A 72 11.15 1.95 -0.35
N THR A 73 11.45 1.88 0.95
CA THR A 73 12.77 2.29 1.48
C THR A 73 13.58 1.11 2.03
N THR A 74 12.97 0.23 2.82
CA THR A 74 13.69 -0.83 3.55
C THR A 74 13.56 -2.18 2.86
N THR A 75 12.36 -2.76 2.81
CA THR A 75 12.15 -4.12 2.28
C THR A 75 10.94 -4.23 1.37
N LEU A 76 11.08 -5.03 0.31
CA LEU A 76 10.00 -5.50 -0.54
C LEU A 76 10.07 -7.04 -0.55
N LYS A 77 9.00 -7.70 -0.11
CA LYS A 77 8.85 -9.15 -0.14
C LYS A 77 7.65 -9.53 -1.01
N GLU A 78 7.88 -10.46 -1.92
CA GLU A 78 6.88 -10.92 -2.87
C GLU A 78 6.64 -12.41 -2.66
N ASN A 79 5.41 -12.75 -2.29
CA ASN A 79 4.98 -14.11 -2.03
C ASN A 79 4.06 -14.56 -3.17
N GLY A 80 4.65 -14.92 -4.31
CA GLY A 80 3.94 -15.33 -5.51
C GLY A 80 4.15 -14.35 -6.67
N ARG A 81 3.21 -14.34 -7.62
CA ARG A 81 3.28 -13.49 -8.81
C ARG A 81 2.62 -12.14 -8.53
N VAL A 82 3.43 -11.09 -8.42
CA VAL A 82 2.95 -9.71 -8.36
C VAL A 82 2.99 -9.08 -9.74
N HIS A 83 1.95 -8.32 -10.09
CA HIS A 83 1.85 -7.59 -11.34
C HIS A 83 2.06 -6.10 -11.07
N TYR A 84 3.11 -5.53 -11.67
CA TYR A 84 3.37 -4.11 -11.62
C TYR A 84 3.05 -3.43 -12.95
N ALA A 85 2.37 -2.28 -12.91
CA ALA A 85 2.26 -1.45 -14.11
C ALA A 85 3.58 -0.71 -14.39
N LYS A 86 4.29 -0.29 -13.33
CA LYS A 86 5.65 0.27 -13.38
C LYS A 86 6.57 -0.45 -12.41
N PRO A 87 7.86 -0.66 -12.74
CA PRO A 87 8.79 -1.31 -11.82
C PRO A 87 8.80 -0.67 -10.42
N PRO A 88 8.83 -1.47 -9.33
CA PRO A 88 8.89 -0.93 -7.99
C PRO A 88 10.20 -0.15 -7.78
N THR A 89 10.10 1.01 -7.15
CA THR A 89 11.21 1.96 -7.01
C THR A 89 11.67 2.04 -5.56
N ARG A 90 12.95 1.76 -5.31
CA ARG A 90 13.53 1.99 -3.99
C ARG A 90 13.91 3.46 -3.81
N LEU A 91 13.46 4.07 -2.73
CA LEU A 91 13.76 5.45 -2.35
C LEU A 91 14.69 5.50 -1.14
N GLY A 92 15.40 6.62 -0.96
CA GLY A 92 16.16 6.88 0.27
C GLY A 92 15.28 7.27 1.46
N LYS A 93 14.14 7.92 1.19
CA LYS A 93 13.11 8.26 2.17
C LYS A 93 11.74 8.32 1.49
N ILE A 94 10.68 8.05 2.25
CA ILE A 94 9.31 8.29 1.78
C ILE A 94 9.07 9.81 1.69
N PRO A 95 8.51 10.32 0.58
CA PRO A 95 8.15 11.72 0.47
C PRO A 95 7.08 12.09 1.50
N GLU A 96 7.02 13.36 1.88
CA GLU A 96 5.93 13.87 2.70
C GLU A 96 4.60 13.66 1.96
N PRO A 97 3.56 13.16 2.65
CA PRO A 97 2.24 13.07 2.06
C PRO A 97 1.70 14.47 1.75
N PRO A 98 0.76 14.62 0.81
CA PRO A 98 0.27 15.92 0.34
C PRO A 98 -0.29 16.86 1.43
N TRP A 99 -0.60 16.35 2.62
CA TRP A 99 -1.12 17.09 3.78
C TRP A 99 -0.33 16.79 5.07
N GLY A 100 0.91 16.31 4.90
CA GLY A 100 1.82 15.85 5.97
C GLY A 100 2.61 16.95 6.64
#